data_AF-A0A7C7MWD5-F1
#
_entry.id   AF-A0A7C7MWD5-F1
#
_cell.length_a   1.000
_cell.length_b   1.000
_cell.length_c   1.000
_cell.angle_alpha   90.00
_cell.angle_beta   90.00
_cell.angle_gamma   90.00
#
_symmetry.space_group_name_H-M   'P 1'
#
loop_
_entity.id
_entity.type
_entity.pdbx_description
1 polymer ?
#
loop_
_entity_poly.entity_id
_entity_poly.type
_entity_poly.pdbx_seq_one_letter_code
_entity_poly.pdbx_strand_id
1 'polypeptide(L)'
;MPRSNVSGLVGNNMKVTPIFLLVIVSFLIVGCNETKKNKDYYHLPTYSKTEQIQAVVEIPAGTNHKIEYDKISRKFVVDSAEGKARIIDFLPYLGNYGFIPSTYSDPKKGGDGDALDVLILGENLATGSVVEIIPIAMLALSDQGESDNKIIAIPADEKYRIIKAANFDDFSTNYPEIRKMIGTWFENYDLNNEVKILRWTGENAAFAEIKKWQTQ
;
A
#
# COMPACT_ATOMS: atom_id res chain seq x y z
N MET A 1 -48.19 57.15 12.48
CA MET A 1 -47.71 58.55 12.43
C MET A 1 -48.38 59.33 13.55
N PRO A 2 -47.77 60.37 14.18
CA PRO A 2 -46.57 61.09 13.73
C PRO A 2 -45.50 61.38 14.82
N ARG A 3 -44.30 61.75 14.34
CA ARG A 3 -43.40 62.87 14.75
C ARG A 3 -42.93 62.98 16.22
N SER A 4 -41.76 63.48 16.57
CA SER A 4 -40.50 63.87 15.92
C SER A 4 -39.66 64.54 17.01
N ASN A 5 -38.36 64.31 17.00
CA ASN A 5 -37.29 65.25 17.38
C ASN A 5 -37.08 65.72 18.84
N VAL A 6 -35.80 66.03 19.05
CA VAL A 6 -35.19 67.10 19.85
C VAL A 6 -34.40 66.66 21.09
N SER A 7 -33.08 66.59 20.83
CA SER A 7 -31.91 67.00 21.62
C SER A 7 -32.09 67.79 22.93
N GLY A 8 -31.23 67.51 23.92
CA GLY A 8 -30.88 68.40 25.03
C GLY A 8 -30.49 67.60 26.29
N LEU A 9 -29.25 67.14 26.46
CA LEU A 9 -28.09 67.83 27.08
C LEU A 9 -28.31 68.35 28.51
N VAL A 10 -27.56 67.75 29.44
CA VAL A 10 -27.00 68.26 30.71
C VAL A 10 -28.00 68.43 31.86
N GLY A 11 -27.85 67.84 33.04
CA GLY A 11 -26.80 67.00 33.62
C GLY A 11 -27.10 66.83 35.12
N ASN A 12 -26.57 65.78 35.74
CA ASN A 12 -25.91 65.95 37.03
C ASN A 12 -25.05 64.73 37.35
N ASN A 13 -23.80 65.03 37.66
CA ASN A 13 -22.71 64.11 37.91
C ASN A 13 -22.98 63.28 39.17
N MET A 14 -22.94 61.96 39.05
CA MET A 14 -22.59 61.09 40.16
C MET A 14 -21.56 60.07 39.68
N LYS A 15 -20.32 60.28 40.14
CA LYS A 15 -19.18 59.41 39.90
C LYS A 15 -19.44 58.05 40.58
N VAL A 16 -19.57 57.00 39.80
CA VAL A 16 -19.31 55.63 40.27
C VAL A 16 -18.72 54.84 39.10
N THR A 17 -17.43 54.55 39.18
CA THR A 17 -16.70 53.68 38.25
C THR A 17 -17.16 52.24 38.42
N PRO A 18 -17.70 51.55 37.38
CA PRO A 18 -17.84 50.12 37.42
C PRO A 18 -16.67 49.51 36.62
N ILE A 19 -15.68 48.96 37.31
CA ILE A 19 -14.78 47.99 36.68
C ILE A 19 -15.62 46.71 36.54
N PHE A 20 -16.28 46.60 35.40
CA PHE A 20 -16.87 45.37 34.91
C PHE A 20 -15.71 44.39 34.69
N LEU A 21 -15.54 43.46 35.62
CA LEU A 21 -14.62 42.33 35.44
C LEU A 21 -15.21 41.46 34.34
N LEU A 22 -14.75 41.70 33.11
CA LEU A 22 -15.07 40.90 31.93
C LEU A 22 -14.53 39.49 32.18
N VAL A 23 -15.40 38.57 32.58
CA VAL A 23 -15.09 37.14 32.56
C VAL A 23 -15.03 36.74 31.09
N ILE A 24 -13.86 36.90 30.47
CA ILE A 24 -13.53 36.29 29.19
C ILE A 24 -13.49 34.80 29.46
N VAL A 25 -14.60 34.11 29.21
CA VAL A 25 -14.61 32.66 29.03
C VAL A 25 -13.84 32.42 27.73
N SER A 26 -12.52 32.32 27.83
CA SER A 26 -11.71 31.78 26.76
C SER A 26 -12.07 30.30 26.65
N PHE A 27 -13.02 30.00 25.79
CA PHE A 27 -13.19 28.66 25.24
C PHE A 27 -11.88 28.35 24.48
N LEU A 28 -10.90 27.82 25.20
CA LEU A 28 -9.81 27.06 24.62
C LEU A 28 -10.47 25.82 24.03
N ILE A 29 -10.89 25.94 22.78
CA ILE A 29 -11.07 24.78 21.91
C ILE A 29 -9.66 24.21 21.77
N VAL A 30 -9.29 23.35 22.71
CA VAL A 30 -8.23 22.37 22.48
C VAL A 30 -8.79 21.47 21.39
N GLY A 31 -8.59 21.88 20.15
CA GLY A 31 -8.69 20.98 19.03
C GLY A 31 -7.72 19.86 19.31
N CYS A 32 -8.23 18.72 19.75
CA CYS A 32 -7.52 17.46 19.63
C CYS A 32 -7.29 17.26 18.13
N ASN A 33 -6.19 17.82 17.61
CA ASN A 33 -5.52 17.21 16.48
C ASN A 33 -5.02 15.87 17.01
N GLU A 34 -5.88 14.84 16.97
CA GLU A 34 -5.38 13.50 16.77
C GLU A 34 -4.58 13.57 15.48
N THR A 35 -3.26 13.70 15.60
CA THR A 35 -2.35 13.37 14.51
C THR A 35 -2.71 11.94 14.15
N LYS A 36 -3.49 11.74 13.08
CA LYS A 36 -3.76 10.44 12.50
C LYS A 36 -2.39 9.82 12.25
N LYS A 37 -1.96 8.95 13.17
CA LYS A 37 -0.68 8.26 13.04
C LYS A 37 -0.82 7.43 11.78
N ASN A 38 0.01 7.70 10.77
CA ASN A 38 -0.05 6.96 9.51
C ASN A 38 0.01 5.46 9.82
N LYS A 39 -0.91 4.71 9.21
CA LYS A 39 -1.01 3.26 9.35
C LYS A 39 0.36 2.65 9.02
N ASP A 40 0.81 1.78 9.90
CA ASP A 40 2.05 1.03 9.74
C ASP A 40 1.72 -0.22 8.92
N TYR A 41 1.88 -0.12 7.60
CA TYR A 41 1.54 -1.20 6.68
C TYR A 41 2.56 -2.33 6.76
N TYR A 42 3.82 -2.00 7.02
CA TYR A 42 4.92 -2.96 7.11
C TYR A 42 4.73 -3.96 8.26
N HIS A 43 4.22 -3.50 9.41
CA HIS A 43 4.00 -4.34 10.60
C HIS A 43 2.56 -4.86 10.74
N LEU A 44 1.74 -4.84 9.68
CA LEU A 44 0.46 -5.56 9.70
C LEU A 44 0.73 -7.07 9.83
N PRO A 45 -0.18 -7.83 10.46
CA PRO A 45 0.03 -9.27 10.58
C PRO A 45 -0.01 -9.92 9.19
N THR A 46 0.88 -10.87 8.93
CA THR A 46 0.91 -11.63 7.67
C THR A 46 -0.42 -12.34 7.43
N TYR A 47 -1.04 -12.85 8.49
CA TYR A 47 -2.34 -13.51 8.45
C TYR A 47 -3.44 -12.60 9.00
N SER A 48 -4.59 -12.58 8.33
CA SER A 48 -5.78 -11.90 8.79
C SER A 48 -6.47 -12.68 9.91
N LYS A 49 -7.60 -12.14 10.41
CA LYS A 49 -8.43 -12.83 11.41
C LYS A 49 -9.13 -14.09 10.87
N THR A 50 -9.22 -14.24 9.56
CA THR A 50 -9.78 -15.43 8.89
C THR A 50 -8.69 -16.43 8.50
N GLU A 51 -7.46 -16.23 9.02
CA GLU A 51 -6.27 -17.06 8.74
C GLU A 51 -5.82 -17.02 7.27
N GLN A 52 -6.27 -16.02 6.51
CA GLN A 52 -5.80 -15.79 5.14
C GLN A 52 -4.58 -14.88 5.11
N ILE A 53 -3.68 -15.09 4.16
CA ILE A 53 -2.51 -14.23 3.97
C ILE A 53 -2.99 -12.86 3.47
N GLN A 54 -2.40 -11.80 4.00
CA GLN A 54 -2.67 -10.42 3.58
C GLN A 54 -1.58 -9.93 2.63
N ALA A 55 -1.97 -9.05 1.72
CA ALA A 55 -1.06 -8.27 0.90
C ALA A 55 -1.44 -6.79 0.97
N VAL A 56 -0.43 -5.93 0.91
CA VAL A 56 -0.60 -4.47 0.79
C VAL A 56 -0.32 -4.09 -0.65
N VAL A 57 -1.29 -3.49 -1.32
CA VAL A 57 -1.14 -3.03 -2.71
C VAL A 57 -0.36 -1.73 -2.74
N GLU A 58 0.72 -1.69 -3.50
CA GLU A 58 1.50 -0.48 -3.77
C GLU A 58 1.12 0.10 -5.14
N ILE A 59 1.06 -0.77 -6.15
CA ILE A 59 0.83 -0.41 -7.55
C ILE A 59 -0.48 -1.07 -8.02
N PRO A 60 -1.53 -0.28 -8.30
CA PRO A 60 -2.78 -0.79 -8.86
C PRO A 60 -2.59 -1.47 -10.22
N ALA A 61 -3.33 -2.54 -10.48
CA ALA A 61 -3.32 -3.24 -11.77
C ALA A 61 -3.60 -2.27 -12.94
N GLY A 62 -2.84 -2.35 -14.03
CA GLY A 62 -3.02 -1.46 -15.18
C GLY A 62 -2.42 -0.06 -15.01
N THR A 63 -1.65 0.19 -13.95
CA THR A 63 -0.87 1.42 -13.77
C THR A 63 0.64 1.14 -13.90
N ASN A 64 1.45 2.18 -14.10
CA ASN A 64 2.88 2.06 -14.43
C ASN A 64 3.81 2.95 -13.60
N HIS A 65 3.30 3.65 -12.58
CA HIS A 65 4.15 4.37 -11.64
C HIS A 65 4.70 3.39 -10.63
N LYS A 66 6.03 3.33 -10.45
CA LYS A 66 6.65 2.49 -9.43
C LYS A 66 6.43 3.15 -8.08
N ILE A 67 5.42 2.70 -7.37
CA ILE A 67 5.06 3.18 -6.04
C ILE A 67 5.59 2.17 -5.02
N GLU A 68 6.17 2.66 -3.94
CA GLU A 68 6.68 1.84 -2.84
C GLU A 68 6.25 2.43 -1.49
N TYR A 69 6.08 1.56 -0.51
CA TYR A 69 5.85 1.94 0.86
C TYR A 69 7.16 2.22 1.59
N ASP A 70 7.43 3.50 1.87
CA ASP A 70 8.53 3.89 2.73
C ASP A 70 8.18 3.58 4.20
N LYS A 71 8.83 2.55 4.75
CA LYS A 71 8.67 2.11 6.15
C LYS A 71 9.05 3.15 7.20
N ILE A 72 9.92 4.11 6.86
CA ILE A 72 10.36 5.18 7.77
C ILE A 72 9.31 6.28 7.81
N SER A 73 8.93 6.84 6.64
CA SER A 73 7.95 7.93 6.59
C SER A 73 6.49 7.44 6.67
N ARG A 74 6.26 6.14 6.52
CA ARG A 74 4.95 5.47 6.50
C ARG A 74 4.03 6.02 5.43
N LYS A 75 4.57 6.19 4.22
CA LYS A 75 3.86 6.74 3.07
C LYS A 75 4.16 5.92 1.83
N PHE A 76 3.17 5.84 0.96
CA PHE A 76 3.40 5.40 -0.42
C PHE A 76 4.02 6.55 -1.19
N VAL A 77 5.19 6.31 -1.76
CA VAL A 77 5.98 7.29 -2.50
C VAL A 77 6.28 6.72 -3.88
N VAL A 78 6.31 7.58 -4.89
CA VAL A 78 6.79 7.17 -6.21
C VAL A 78 8.31 7.06 -6.12
N ASP A 79 8.84 5.87 -6.41
CA ASP A 79 10.28 5.63 -6.51
C ASP A 79 10.89 6.64 -7.50
N SER A 80 12.04 7.18 -7.18
CA SER A 80 12.69 8.23 -7.95
C SER A 80 14.13 7.86 -8.24
N ALA A 81 14.46 7.72 -9.53
CA ALA A 81 15.84 7.55 -10.00
C ALA A 81 16.33 8.89 -10.55
N GLU A 82 17.48 9.36 -10.05
CA GLU A 82 18.10 10.63 -10.48
C GLU A 82 17.15 11.86 -10.40
N GLY A 83 16.26 11.86 -9.41
CA GLY A 83 15.29 12.95 -9.21
C GLY A 83 14.09 12.94 -10.15
N LYS A 84 13.91 11.88 -10.95
CA LYS A 84 12.73 11.65 -11.79
C LYS A 84 11.92 10.50 -11.23
N ALA A 85 10.60 10.66 -11.20
CA ALA A 85 9.66 9.59 -10.90
C ALA A 85 9.92 8.40 -11.84
N ARG A 86 10.09 7.20 -11.28
CA ARG A 86 10.20 5.97 -12.04
C ARG A 86 8.82 5.58 -12.55
N ILE A 87 8.68 5.72 -13.86
CA ILE A 87 7.53 5.26 -14.63
C ILE A 87 8.04 4.11 -15.49
N ILE A 88 7.40 2.95 -15.40
CA ILE A 88 7.76 1.77 -16.19
C ILE A 88 7.51 2.10 -17.66
N ASP A 89 8.59 2.10 -18.45
CA ASP A 89 8.58 2.27 -19.91
C ASP A 89 8.37 0.92 -20.61
N PHE A 90 7.23 0.31 -20.29
CA PHE A 90 6.76 -0.96 -20.83
C PHE A 90 5.22 -1.01 -20.72
N LEU A 91 4.63 -2.20 -20.82
CA LEU A 91 3.23 -2.37 -20.44
C LEU A 91 3.04 -2.11 -18.93
N PRO A 92 1.88 -1.54 -18.53
CA PRO A 92 1.54 -1.43 -17.10
C PRO A 92 1.59 -2.76 -16.37
N TYR A 93 1.63 -2.71 -15.03
CA TYR A 93 1.60 -3.91 -14.20
C TYR A 93 0.36 -4.76 -14.52
N LEU A 94 0.60 -6.05 -14.79
CA LEU A 94 -0.44 -6.98 -15.26
C LEU A 94 -1.43 -7.40 -14.16
N GLY A 95 -1.15 -7.04 -12.91
CA GLY A 95 -1.96 -7.29 -11.73
C GLY A 95 -1.64 -6.28 -10.64
N ASN A 96 -2.34 -6.36 -9.50
CA ASN A 96 -2.02 -5.47 -8.38
C ASN A 96 -0.71 -5.94 -7.75
N TYR A 97 0.26 -5.04 -7.63
CA TYR A 97 1.58 -5.36 -7.11
C TYR A 97 1.79 -4.69 -5.75
N GLY A 98 2.53 -5.37 -4.88
CA GLY A 98 2.97 -4.83 -3.61
C GLY A 98 3.63 -5.92 -2.77
N PHE A 99 3.44 -5.88 -1.45
CA PHE A 99 4.18 -6.74 -0.54
C PHE A 99 3.29 -7.47 0.47
N ILE A 100 3.82 -8.56 1.03
CA ILE A 100 3.23 -9.30 2.15
C ILE A 100 3.77 -8.71 3.47
N PRO A 101 2.93 -8.17 4.35
CA PRO A 101 3.38 -7.48 5.55
C PRO A 101 3.95 -8.46 6.59
N SER A 102 4.76 -7.91 7.50
CA SER A 102 5.54 -8.68 8.47
C SER A 102 6.42 -9.77 7.85
N THR A 103 6.90 -9.56 6.62
CA THR A 103 7.95 -10.37 5.99
C THR A 103 9.22 -9.54 5.79
N TYR A 104 10.38 -10.19 5.87
CA TYR A 104 11.68 -9.56 5.64
C TYR A 104 12.68 -10.59 5.11
N SER A 105 13.09 -10.39 3.86
CA SER A 105 14.09 -11.16 3.15
C SER A 105 15.49 -10.78 3.65
N ASP A 106 15.90 -11.32 4.80
CA ASP A 106 17.15 -10.94 5.48
C ASP A 106 18.41 -11.17 4.60
N PRO A 107 19.19 -10.12 4.28
CA PRO A 107 20.43 -10.25 3.49
C PRO A 107 21.46 -11.17 4.13
N LYS A 108 21.46 -11.33 5.46
CA LYS A 108 22.34 -12.28 6.16
C LYS A 108 21.99 -13.74 5.88
N LYS A 109 20.79 -14.00 5.35
CA LYS A 109 20.28 -15.30 4.95
C LYS A 109 20.11 -15.42 3.43
N GLY A 110 20.68 -14.48 2.66
CA GLY A 110 20.63 -14.45 1.20
C GLY A 110 19.36 -13.85 0.61
N GLY A 111 18.67 -12.98 1.34
CA GLY A 111 17.57 -12.15 0.83
C GLY A 111 18.02 -10.78 0.30
N ASP A 112 17.08 -10.01 -0.24
CA ASP A 112 17.28 -8.68 -0.85
C ASP A 112 17.14 -7.50 0.15
N GLY A 113 16.66 -7.75 1.36
CA GLY A 113 16.43 -6.73 2.38
C GLY A 113 15.04 -6.11 2.37
N ASP A 114 14.12 -6.62 1.56
CA ASP A 114 12.76 -6.12 1.45
C ASP A 114 11.70 -7.09 1.97
N ALA A 115 10.45 -6.62 2.02
CA ALA A 115 9.32 -7.51 2.24
C ALA A 115 9.08 -8.34 0.97
N LEU A 116 8.50 -9.53 1.13
CA LEU A 116 8.20 -10.38 -0.01
C LEU A 116 7.18 -9.73 -0.95
N ASP A 117 7.57 -9.66 -2.21
CA ASP A 117 6.73 -9.17 -3.29
C ASP A 117 5.59 -10.12 -3.64
N VAL A 118 4.48 -9.53 -4.05
CA VAL A 118 3.31 -10.26 -4.52
C VAL A 118 2.62 -9.57 -5.68
N LEU A 119 2.33 -10.36 -6.72
CA LEU A 119 1.46 -9.98 -7.83
C LEU A 119 0.09 -10.66 -7.66
N ILE A 120 -0.96 -9.86 -7.56
CA ILE A 120 -2.33 -10.30 -7.30
C ILE A 120 -3.14 -10.21 -8.59
N LEU A 121 -3.57 -11.36 -9.10
CA LEU A 121 -4.41 -11.49 -10.28
C LEU A 121 -5.88 -11.28 -9.92
N GLY A 122 -6.26 -10.00 -9.79
CA GLY A 122 -7.61 -9.55 -9.46
C GLY A 122 -7.97 -8.21 -10.07
N GLU A 123 -9.20 -7.77 -9.82
CA GLU A 123 -9.69 -6.43 -10.18
C GLU A 123 -8.76 -5.33 -9.65
N ASN A 124 -8.75 -4.16 -10.31
CA ASN A 124 -7.92 -3.04 -9.88
C ASN A 124 -8.23 -2.63 -8.43
N LEU A 125 -7.18 -2.52 -7.61
CA LEU A 125 -7.23 -2.08 -6.22
C LEU A 125 -6.39 -0.82 -6.05
N ALA A 126 -6.86 0.13 -5.24
CA ALA A 126 -6.13 1.36 -4.95
C ALA A 126 -4.84 1.08 -4.14
N THR A 127 -3.81 1.91 -4.31
CA THR A 127 -2.62 1.95 -3.45
C THR A 127 -3.01 2.04 -1.97
N GLY A 128 -2.38 1.24 -1.13
CA GLY A 128 -2.67 1.12 0.30
C GLY A 128 -3.88 0.24 0.64
N SER A 129 -4.49 -0.42 -0.35
CA SER A 129 -5.46 -1.49 -0.10
C SER A 129 -4.78 -2.65 0.61
N VAL A 130 -5.44 -3.20 1.62
CA VAL A 130 -5.02 -4.45 2.28
C VAL A 130 -6.04 -5.51 1.90
N VAL A 131 -5.57 -6.59 1.29
CA VAL A 131 -6.43 -7.63 0.69
C VAL A 131 -5.99 -9.00 1.17
N GLU A 132 -6.97 -9.86 1.49
CA GLU A 132 -6.75 -11.27 1.74
C GLU A 132 -6.53 -11.99 0.41
N ILE A 133 -5.48 -12.81 0.33
CA ILE A 133 -5.01 -13.45 -0.88
C ILE A 133 -4.79 -14.95 -0.68
N ILE A 134 -4.84 -15.69 -1.78
CA ILE A 134 -4.46 -17.10 -1.87
C ILE A 134 -3.26 -17.19 -2.81
N PRO A 135 -2.05 -17.49 -2.31
CA PRO A 135 -0.91 -17.82 -3.17
C PRO A 135 -1.19 -19.07 -4.00
N ILE A 136 -0.98 -18.97 -5.31
CA ILE A 136 -1.19 -20.08 -6.26
C ILE A 136 0.11 -20.46 -6.99
N ALA A 137 1.13 -19.61 -6.98
CA ALA A 137 2.43 -19.91 -7.54
C ALA A 137 3.52 -19.02 -6.93
N MET A 138 4.77 -19.36 -7.19
CA MET A 138 5.91 -18.49 -6.98
C MET A 138 6.80 -18.51 -8.22
N LEU A 139 7.15 -17.32 -8.68
CA LEU A 139 8.10 -17.09 -9.76
C LEU A 139 9.47 -16.79 -9.14
N ALA A 140 10.40 -17.72 -9.28
CA ALA A 140 11.77 -17.52 -8.81
C ALA A 140 12.59 -16.81 -9.89
N LEU A 141 13.08 -15.61 -9.58
CA LEU A 141 13.91 -14.80 -10.46
C LEU A 141 15.31 -14.63 -9.88
N SER A 142 16.25 -14.33 -10.77
CA SER A 142 17.50 -13.70 -10.38
C SER A 142 17.54 -12.29 -10.97
N ASP A 143 17.70 -11.29 -10.10
CA ASP A 143 17.89 -9.89 -10.47
C ASP A 143 19.33 -9.50 -10.12
N GLN A 144 20.16 -9.23 -11.14
CA GLN A 144 21.60 -8.93 -10.98
C GLN A 144 22.38 -9.96 -10.12
N GLY A 145 21.94 -11.22 -10.11
CA GLY A 145 22.56 -12.29 -9.31
C GLY A 145 22.00 -12.46 -7.90
N GLU A 146 21.11 -11.57 -7.46
CA GLU A 146 20.35 -11.70 -6.22
C GLU A 146 19.06 -12.48 -6.44
N SER A 147 18.57 -13.14 -5.39
CA SER A 147 17.34 -13.93 -5.44
C SER A 147 16.14 -13.02 -5.25
N ASP A 148 15.27 -12.96 -6.26
CA ASP A 148 14.11 -12.07 -6.26
C ASP A 148 12.82 -12.86 -6.53
N ASN A 149 12.25 -13.43 -5.47
CA ASN A 149 11.08 -14.31 -5.60
C ASN A 149 9.79 -13.48 -5.62
N LYS A 150 8.97 -13.64 -6.65
CA LYS A 150 7.64 -13.03 -6.73
C LYS A 150 6.56 -14.05 -6.39
N ILE A 151 5.77 -13.77 -5.35
CA ILE A 151 4.57 -14.55 -5.04
C ILE A 151 3.49 -14.19 -6.07
N ILE A 152 2.84 -15.19 -6.66
CA ILE A 152 1.67 -15.00 -7.52
C ILE A 152 0.44 -15.47 -6.77
N ALA A 153 -0.54 -14.59 -6.63
CA ALA A 153 -1.72 -14.83 -5.83
C ALA A 153 -3.01 -14.36 -6.52
N ILE A 154 -4.13 -14.80 -5.98
CA ILE A 154 -5.48 -14.34 -6.32
C ILE A 154 -6.16 -13.78 -5.08
N PRO A 155 -7.15 -12.89 -5.20
CA PRO A 155 -7.98 -12.49 -4.07
C PRO A 155 -8.69 -13.68 -3.41
N ALA A 156 -8.73 -13.72 -2.08
CA ALA A 156 -9.47 -14.74 -1.34
C ALA A 156 -10.98 -14.64 -1.64
N ASP A 157 -11.51 -13.41 -1.71
CA ASP A 157 -12.88 -13.12 -2.13
C ASP A 157 -13.03 -13.30 -3.65
N GLU A 158 -13.82 -14.29 -4.06
CA GLU A 158 -14.03 -14.70 -5.45
C GLU A 158 -14.52 -13.55 -6.34
N LYS A 159 -15.25 -12.57 -5.80
CA LYS A 159 -15.81 -11.47 -6.60
C LYS A 159 -14.74 -10.53 -7.18
N TYR A 160 -13.52 -10.55 -6.65
CA TYR A 160 -12.40 -9.75 -7.14
C TYR A 160 -11.45 -10.54 -8.04
N ARG A 161 -11.68 -11.85 -8.23
CA ARG A 161 -10.80 -12.68 -9.06
C ARG A 161 -11.10 -12.45 -10.55
N ILE A 162 -10.05 -12.21 -11.33
CA ILE A 162 -10.14 -12.11 -12.80
C ILE A 162 -9.83 -13.44 -13.51
N ILE A 163 -9.26 -14.39 -12.77
CA ILE A 163 -9.05 -15.79 -13.20
C ILE A 163 -9.64 -16.74 -12.16
N LYS A 164 -9.97 -17.96 -12.56
CA LYS A 164 -10.58 -18.96 -11.67
C LYS A 164 -9.60 -20.01 -11.15
N ALA A 165 -8.31 -19.84 -11.42
CA ALA A 165 -7.28 -20.78 -10.98
C ALA A 165 -7.39 -21.04 -9.47
N ALA A 166 -7.46 -22.31 -9.06
CA ALA A 166 -7.54 -22.67 -7.63
C ALA A 166 -6.18 -22.99 -7.00
N ASN A 167 -5.20 -23.38 -7.82
CA ASN A 167 -3.86 -23.83 -7.42
C ASN A 167 -2.89 -23.73 -8.61
N PHE A 168 -1.63 -24.13 -8.42
CA PHE A 168 -0.62 -24.07 -9.47
C PHE A 168 -0.90 -24.97 -10.67
N ASP A 169 -1.47 -26.15 -10.46
CA ASP A 169 -1.75 -27.09 -11.56
C ASP A 169 -2.81 -26.51 -12.51
N ASP A 170 -3.89 -25.99 -11.94
CA ASP A 170 -4.94 -25.28 -12.68
C ASP A 170 -4.38 -24.02 -13.37
N PHE A 171 -3.59 -23.21 -12.65
CA PHE A 171 -2.93 -22.04 -13.24
C PHE A 171 -1.99 -22.41 -14.40
N SER A 172 -1.21 -23.47 -14.25
CA SER A 172 -0.25 -23.98 -15.24
C SER A 172 -0.94 -24.54 -16.48
N THR A 173 -2.03 -25.27 -16.28
CA THR A 173 -2.70 -26.04 -17.33
C THR A 173 -3.72 -25.20 -18.08
N ASN A 174 -4.55 -24.44 -17.38
CA ASN A 174 -5.66 -23.70 -17.97
C ASN A 174 -5.32 -22.24 -18.30
N TYR A 175 -4.24 -21.69 -17.72
CA TYR A 175 -3.80 -20.32 -17.95
C TYR A 175 -2.31 -20.19 -18.39
N PRO A 176 -1.81 -21.05 -19.30
CA PRO A 176 -0.39 -21.08 -19.66
C PRO A 176 0.09 -19.76 -20.27
N GLU A 177 -0.76 -19.08 -21.05
CA GLU A 177 -0.41 -17.79 -21.68
C GLU A 177 -0.33 -16.66 -20.65
N ILE A 178 -1.18 -16.67 -19.61
CA ILE A 178 -1.08 -15.69 -18.51
C ILE A 178 0.26 -15.85 -17.79
N ARG A 179 0.62 -17.09 -17.45
CA ARG A 179 1.91 -17.40 -16.83
C ARG A 179 3.08 -16.92 -17.69
N LYS A 180 3.02 -17.17 -19.01
CA LYS A 180 4.03 -16.72 -19.96
C LYS A 180 4.13 -15.19 -20.01
N MET A 181 3.00 -14.49 -20.10
CA MET A 181 2.95 -13.02 -20.11
C MET A 181 3.54 -12.42 -18.83
N ILE A 182 3.22 -12.98 -17.66
CA ILE A 182 3.79 -12.54 -16.38
C ILE A 182 5.31 -12.72 -16.37
N GLY A 183 5.80 -13.89 -16.79
CA GLY A 183 7.23 -14.15 -16.89
C GLY A 183 7.94 -13.16 -17.81
N THR A 184 7.46 -13.02 -19.05
CA THR A 184 8.03 -12.08 -20.01
C THR A 184 7.98 -10.63 -19.51
N TRP A 185 6.93 -10.23 -18.80
CA TRP A 185 6.85 -8.90 -18.21
C TRP A 185 7.96 -8.68 -17.19
N PHE A 186 8.15 -9.59 -16.22
CA PHE A 186 9.21 -9.44 -15.20
C PHE A 186 10.63 -9.49 -15.78
N GLU A 187 10.85 -10.22 -16.88
CA GLU A 187 12.16 -10.23 -17.55
C GLU A 187 12.49 -8.93 -18.30
N ASN A 188 11.48 -8.12 -18.65
CA ASN A 188 11.66 -7.02 -19.62
C ASN A 188 11.13 -5.65 -19.15
N TYR A 189 10.47 -5.55 -17.99
CA TYR A 189 9.84 -4.29 -17.55
C TYR A 189 10.85 -3.17 -17.24
N ASP A 190 12.10 -3.50 -16.94
CA ASP A 190 13.20 -2.54 -16.80
C ASP A 190 14.27 -2.82 -17.85
N LEU A 191 14.30 -2.00 -18.90
CA LEU A 191 15.20 -2.16 -20.05
C LEU A 191 16.69 -2.04 -19.70
N ASN A 192 17.01 -1.49 -18.53
CA ASN A 192 18.39 -1.34 -18.07
C ASN A 192 18.81 -2.44 -17.09
N ASN A 193 17.90 -3.37 -16.78
CA ASN A 193 18.12 -4.40 -15.79
C ASN A 193 18.01 -5.80 -16.40
N GLU A 194 18.93 -6.69 -16.05
CA GLU A 194 18.89 -8.08 -16.51
C GLU A 194 18.25 -8.96 -15.44
N VAL A 195 16.98 -9.32 -15.68
CA VAL A 195 16.24 -10.26 -14.83
C VAL A 195 16.14 -11.61 -15.55
N LYS A 196 16.40 -12.70 -14.83
CA LYS A 196 16.32 -14.07 -15.37
C LYS A 196 15.29 -14.89 -14.62
N ILE A 197 14.35 -15.50 -15.33
CA ILE A 197 13.50 -16.52 -14.74
C ILE A 197 14.32 -17.78 -14.47
N LEU A 198 14.38 -18.18 -13.20
CA LEU A 198 15.00 -19.44 -12.81
C LEU A 198 14.00 -20.59 -12.99
N ARG A 199 12.78 -20.42 -12.46
CA ARG A 199 11.69 -21.41 -12.55
C ARG A 199 10.36 -20.88 -12.01
N TRP A 200 9.30 -21.54 -12.43
CA TRP A 200 8.00 -21.50 -11.76
C TRP A 200 7.88 -22.61 -10.72
N THR A 201 7.28 -22.31 -9.59
CA THR A 201 6.98 -23.28 -8.53
C THR A 201 5.55 -23.10 -8.02
N GLY A 202 4.99 -24.14 -7.41
CA GLY A 202 3.59 -24.13 -6.96
C GLY A 202 3.35 -23.49 -5.60
N GLU A 203 2.09 -23.48 -5.18
CA GLU A 203 1.61 -22.86 -3.95
C GLU A 203 2.37 -23.31 -2.70
N ASN A 204 2.75 -24.58 -2.60
CA ASN A 204 3.53 -25.08 -1.46
C ASN A 204 4.89 -24.38 -1.30
N ALA A 205 5.56 -24.07 -2.41
CA ALA A 205 6.82 -23.33 -2.39
C ALA A 205 6.57 -21.85 -2.03
N ALA A 206 5.49 -21.26 -2.54
CA ALA A 206 5.07 -19.91 -2.18
C ALA A 206 4.79 -19.78 -0.67
N PHE A 207 4.01 -20.69 -0.09
CA PHE A 207 3.74 -20.72 1.36
C PHE A 207 5.02 -20.92 2.18
N ALA A 208 5.92 -21.80 1.72
CA ALA A 208 7.19 -22.03 2.40
C ALA A 208 8.08 -20.78 2.38
N GLU A 209 8.13 -20.05 1.27
CA GLU A 209 8.90 -18.80 1.15
C GLU A 209 8.32 -17.71 2.05
N ILE A 210 6.99 -17.56 2.09
CA ILE A 210 6.30 -16.62 2.99
C ILE A 210 6.64 -16.93 4.44
N LYS A 211 6.51 -18.19 4.84
CA LYS A 211 6.81 -18.64 6.21
C LYS A 211 8.30 -18.45 6.57
N LYS A 212 9.20 -18.68 5.63
CA LYS A 212 10.66 -18.51 5.82
C LYS A 212 11.02 -17.08 6.20
N TRP A 213 10.35 -16.09 5.60
CA TRP A 213 10.64 -14.68 5.79
C TRP A 213 9.70 -13.96 6.76
N GLN A 214 8.73 -14.66 7.33
CA GLN A 214 7.84 -14.12 8.34
C GLN A 214 8.62 -13.64 9.58
N THR A 215 8.28 -12.45 10.08
CA THR A 215 8.94 -11.81 11.22
C THR A 215 8.10 -11.82 12.50
N GLN A 216 6.81 -12.18 12.38
CA GLN A 216 5.83 -12.24 13.46
C GLN A 216 4.83 -13.37 13.23
#